data_AF-A0A822Y4V7-F1
#
_entry.id   AF-A0A822Y4V7-F1
#
_cell.length_a   1.000
_cell.length_b   1.000
_cell.length_c   1.000
_cell.angle_alpha   90.00
_cell.angle_beta   90.00
_cell.angle_gamma   90.00
#
_symmetry.space_group_name_H-M   'P 1'
#
loop_
_entity.id
_entity.type
_entity.pdbx_description
1 polymer ?
#
loop_
_entity_poly.entity_id
_entity_poly.type
_entity_poly.pdbx_seq_one_letter_code
_entity_poly.pdbx_strand_id
1 'polypeptide(L)'
;MTSSPSSSRNGFSSVNRKNRRMASSVARKKPESVEVLIQRKFNRLRRMIPGEDRNDVETLFRETANYILFLELKVVILKRLLYGVL
;
A
#
# COMPACT_ATOMS: atom_id res chain seq x y z
N MET A 1 -25.02 -52.78 -14.87
CA MET A 1 -23.59 -52.61 -14.56
C MET A 1 -22.86 -52.67 -15.90
N THR A 2 -22.52 -51.51 -16.48
CA THR A 2 -21.16 -50.90 -16.51
C THR A 2 -20.18 -51.79 -17.30
N SER A 3 -19.39 -51.36 -18.30
CA SER A 3 -18.96 -50.03 -18.74
C SER A 3 -18.06 -50.16 -19.98
N SER A 4 -18.16 -49.18 -20.88
CA SER A 4 -17.11 -48.56 -21.73
C SER A 4 -16.29 -49.38 -22.75
N PRO A 5 -16.20 -48.88 -24.01
CA PRO A 5 -14.97 -48.89 -24.78
C PRO A 5 -14.23 -47.55 -24.64
N SER A 6 -12.96 -47.64 -24.25
CA SER A 6 -11.99 -46.55 -24.33
C SER A 6 -11.32 -46.56 -25.71
N SER A 7 -11.30 -45.42 -26.40
CA SER A 7 -10.17 -44.95 -27.25
C SER A 7 -10.57 -43.74 -28.09
N SER A 8 -9.93 -42.59 -27.87
CA SER A 8 -9.01 -42.00 -28.87
C SER A 8 -8.66 -40.54 -28.61
N ARG A 9 -7.37 -40.38 -28.27
CA ARG A 9 -6.40 -39.42 -28.84
C ARG A 9 -6.78 -37.94 -28.94
N ASN A 10 -6.29 -37.20 -27.93
CA ASN A 10 -5.41 -36.03 -28.03
C ASN A 10 -5.60 -35.10 -29.23
N GLY A 11 -6.49 -34.11 -29.07
CA GLY A 11 -6.51 -32.90 -29.88
C GLY A 11 -5.41 -31.94 -29.44
N PHE A 12 -4.34 -31.82 -30.24
CA PHE A 12 -3.42 -30.69 -30.15
C PHE A 12 -4.11 -29.44 -30.70
N SER A 13 -4.68 -28.62 -29.82
CA SER A 13 -5.12 -27.28 -30.19
C SER A 13 -3.91 -26.36 -30.35
N SER A 14 -3.57 -26.07 -31.60
CA SER A 14 -2.64 -25.01 -32.00
C SER A 14 -3.05 -23.67 -31.37
N VAL A 15 -2.32 -23.22 -30.33
CA VAL A 15 -2.53 -21.90 -29.74
C VAL A 15 -1.78 -20.89 -30.60
N ASN A 16 -2.53 -20.29 -31.52
CA ASN A 16 -2.09 -19.22 -32.41
C ASN A 16 -1.76 -17.96 -31.57
N ARG A 17 -0.49 -17.80 -31.16
CA ARG A 17 0.01 -16.60 -30.48
C ARG A 17 0.17 -15.44 -31.46
N LYS A 18 -0.92 -14.87 -31.95
CA LYS A 18 -0.88 -13.67 -32.79
C LYS A 18 -1.95 -12.68 -32.36
N ASN A 19 -1.62 -11.90 -31.34
CA ASN A 19 -2.00 -10.51 -31.12
C ASN A 19 -1.87 -10.17 -29.65
N ARG A 20 -0.63 -9.96 -29.21
CA ARG A 20 -0.35 -9.17 -28.02
C ARG A 20 -0.62 -7.71 -28.38
N ARG A 21 -1.92 -7.36 -28.48
CA ARG A 21 -2.39 -5.99 -28.63
C ARG A 21 -1.82 -5.22 -27.45
N MET A 22 -0.82 -4.40 -27.72
CA MET A 22 -0.40 -3.29 -26.89
C MET A 22 -1.56 -2.30 -26.84
N ALA A 23 -2.61 -2.65 -26.09
CA ALA A 23 -3.58 -1.69 -25.65
C ALA A 23 -2.90 -0.92 -24.52
N SER A 24 -2.19 0.14 -24.88
CA SER A 24 -1.96 1.25 -23.96
C SER A 24 -3.33 1.84 -23.66
N SER A 25 -4.07 1.21 -22.75
CA SER A 25 -5.18 1.85 -22.10
C SER A 25 -4.55 2.99 -21.31
N VAL A 26 -4.65 4.19 -21.87
CA VAL A 26 -4.69 5.41 -21.08
C VAL A 26 -5.93 5.25 -20.21
N ALA A 27 -5.77 4.50 -19.12
CA ALA A 27 -6.80 4.26 -18.14
C ALA A 27 -7.13 5.64 -17.60
N ARG A 28 -8.25 6.20 -18.08
CA ARG A 28 -8.83 7.43 -17.53
C ARG A 28 -8.94 7.19 -16.02
N LYS A 29 -8.06 7.84 -15.24
CA LYS A 29 -8.08 7.76 -13.78
C LYS A 29 -9.46 8.27 -13.36
N LYS A 30 -10.33 7.35 -12.94
CA LYS A 30 -11.58 7.74 -12.29
C LYS A 30 -11.20 8.56 -11.04
N PRO A 31 -11.92 9.64 -10.74
CA PRO A 31 -11.66 10.40 -9.52
C PRO A 31 -11.71 9.44 -8.33
N GLU A 32 -10.63 9.38 -7.55
CA GLU A 32 -10.60 8.60 -6.31
C GLU A 32 -11.69 9.13 -5.38
N SER A 33 -12.41 8.23 -4.72
CA SER A 33 -13.37 8.65 -3.70
C SER A 33 -12.64 9.28 -2.51
N VAL A 34 -13.33 10.21 -1.84
CA VAL A 34 -12.81 10.86 -0.62
C VAL A 34 -12.42 9.82 0.42
N GLU A 35 -13.21 8.76 0.56
CA GLU A 35 -12.96 7.62 1.45
C GLU A 35 -11.59 6.97 1.18
N VAL A 36 -11.27 6.72 -0.09
CA VAL A 36 -9.99 6.10 -0.50
C VAL A 36 -8.83 7.03 -0.21
N LEU A 37 -9.00 8.34 -0.42
CA LEU A 37 -7.99 9.34 -0.09
C LEU A 37 -7.71 9.41 1.41
N ILE A 38 -8.76 9.40 2.23
CA ILE A 38 -8.66 9.40 3.70
C ILE A 38 -7.94 8.14 4.17
N GLN A 39 -8.37 6.96 3.72
CA GLN A 39 -7.73 5.67 4.05
C GLN A 39 -6.25 5.65 3.65
N ARG A 40 -5.91 6.18 2.47
CA ARG A 40 -4.52 6.25 2.01
C ARG A 40 -3.67 7.16 2.89
N LYS A 41 -4.19 8.33 3.27
CA LYS A 41 -3.51 9.25 4.19
C LYS A 41 -3.35 8.62 5.57
N PHE A 42 -4.36 7.93 6.06
CA PHE A 42 -4.35 7.27 7.35
C PHE A 42 -3.31 6.14 7.41
N ASN A 43 -3.28 5.29 6.39
CA ASN A 43 -2.26 4.25 6.25
C ASN A 43 -0.85 4.81 6.14
N ARG A 44 -0.69 5.98 5.49
CA ARG A 44 0.59 6.67 5.43
C ARG A 44 1.00 7.21 6.80
N LEU A 45 0.07 7.77 7.57
CA LEU A 45 0.33 8.27 8.91
C LEU A 45 0.78 7.13 9.85
N ARG A 46 0.06 6.00 9.86
CA ARG A 46 0.45 4.81 10.64
C ARG A 46 1.90 4.39 10.39
N ARG A 47 2.32 4.35 9.13
CA ARG A 47 3.70 3.96 8.75
C ARG A 47 4.78 4.95 9.20
N MET A 48 4.40 6.19 9.52
CA MET A 48 5.35 7.22 9.98
C MET A 48 5.56 7.17 11.49
N ILE A 49 4.60 6.66 12.25
CA ILE A 49 4.67 6.60 13.71
C ILE A 49 5.35 5.29 14.12
N PRO A 50 6.50 5.34 14.81
CA PRO A 50 7.21 4.13 15.23
C PRO A 50 6.43 3.37 16.31
N GLY A 51 6.42 2.04 16.22
CA GLY A 51 5.73 1.15 17.18
C GLY A 51 4.23 0.98 16.92
N GLU A 52 3.71 1.53 15.83
CA GLU A 52 2.29 1.59 15.51
C GLU A 52 1.88 0.50 14.50
N ASP A 53 1.48 -0.67 14.98
CA ASP A 53 1.01 -1.73 14.09
C ASP A 53 -0.52 -1.83 14.02
N ARG A 54 -1.29 -1.45 15.07
CA ARG A 54 -2.73 -1.81 15.18
C ARG A 54 -3.63 -0.90 16.02
N ASN A 55 -3.32 0.36 16.31
CA ASN A 55 -4.19 1.14 17.19
C ASN A 55 -5.38 1.78 16.46
N ASP A 56 -6.46 2.04 17.19
CA ASP A 56 -7.64 2.73 16.68
C ASP A 56 -7.32 4.18 16.27
N VAL A 57 -8.30 4.87 15.69
CA VAL A 57 -8.11 6.22 15.12
C VAL A 57 -7.68 7.23 16.18
N GLU A 58 -8.26 7.16 17.38
CA GLU A 58 -7.96 8.12 18.44
C GLU A 58 -6.54 7.93 18.98
N THR A 59 -6.13 6.68 19.20
CA THR A 59 -4.77 6.37 19.66
C THR A 59 -3.74 6.77 18.61
N LEU A 60 -3.99 6.53 17.31
CA LEU A 60 -3.06 6.98 16.26
C LEU A 60 -2.83 8.49 16.32
N PHE A 61 -3.88 9.29 16.51
CA PHE A 61 -3.72 10.74 16.59
C PHE A 61 -3.02 11.18 17.87
N ARG A 62 -3.30 10.53 19.00
CA ARG A 62 -2.59 10.78 20.27
C ARG A 62 -1.10 10.48 20.13
N GLU A 63 -0.75 9.32 19.60
CA GLU A 63 0.65 8.93 19.40
C GLU A 63 1.34 9.82 18.35
N THR A 64 0.60 10.25 17.31
CA THR A 64 1.11 11.25 16.37
C THR A 64 1.48 12.55 17.07
N ALA A 65 0.61 13.07 17.95
CA ALA A 65 0.88 14.29 18.71
C ALA A 65 2.09 14.12 19.64
N ASN A 66 2.17 13.00 20.37
CA ASN A 66 3.32 12.68 21.21
C ASN A 66 4.62 12.61 20.41
N TYR A 67 4.58 11.98 19.23
CA TYR A 67 5.75 11.81 18.38
C TYR A 67 6.23 13.13 17.78
N ILE A 68 5.32 14.04 17.42
CA ILE A 68 5.68 15.40 17.00
C ILE A 68 6.45 16.11 18.11
N LEU A 69 5.90 16.13 19.34
CA LEU A 69 6.56 16.77 20.49
C LEU A 69 7.95 16.17 20.76
N PHE A 70 8.07 14.85 20.65
CA PHE A 70 9.34 14.17 20.82
C PHE A 70 10.37 14.53 19.73
N LEU A 71 9.94 14.64 18.47
CA LEU A 71 10.79 15.08 17.38
C LEU A 71 11.22 16.53 17.54
N GLU A 72 10.33 17.42 17.98
CA GLU A 72 10.67 18.81 18.29
C GLU A 72 11.76 18.89 19.36
N LEU A 73 11.59 18.15 20.46
CA LEU A 73 12.60 18.08 21.52
C LEU A 73 13.94 17.56 21.00
N LYS A 74 13.93 16.50 20.19
CA LYS A 74 15.15 15.98 19.55
C LYS A 74 15.84 17.03 18.69
N VAL A 75 15.09 17.76 17.88
CA VAL A 75 15.66 18.83 17.04
C VAL A 75 16.24 19.94 17.90
N VAL A 76 15.58 20.34 18.99
CA VAL A 76 16.11 21.32 19.94
C VAL A 76 17.43 20.84 20.52
N ILE A 77 17.50 19.61 21.04
CA ILE A 77 18.73 19.03 21.60
C ILE A 77 19.83 18.98 20.55
N LEU A 78 19.54 18.49 19.34
CA LEU A 78 20.53 18.40 18.27
C LEU A 78 21.04 19.78 17.85
N LYS A 79 20.17 20.79 17.75
CA LYS A 79 20.58 22.17 17.48
C LYS A 79 21.47 22.73 18.60
N ARG A 80 21.15 22.43 19.85
CA ARG A 80 21.98 22.82 21.00
C ARG A 80 23.36 22.16 20.96
N LEU A 81 23.43 20.88 20.64
CA LEU A 81 24.70 20.14 20.53
C LEU A 81 25.53 20.62 19.33
N LEU A 82 24.89 20.97 18.21
CA LEU A 82 25.58 21.38 17.00
C LEU A 82 26.05 22.85 17.03
N TYR A 83 25.22 23.75 17.58
CA TYR A 83 25.46 25.19 17.52
C TYR A 83 25.73 25.85 18.88
N GLY A 84 25.60 25.13 19.99
CA GLY A 84 25.88 25.65 21.35
C GLY A 84 24.92 26.73 21.85
N VAL A 85 23.77 26.95 21.20
CA VAL A 85 22.85 28.06 21.54
C VAL A 85 21.92 27.66 22.69
N LEU A 86 21.98 28.42 23.80
CA LEU A 86 21.12 28.33 25.00
C LEU A 86 19.68 28.77 24.72
#